data_AF-A0A7V5Q9B8-F1
#
_entry.id   AF-A0A7V5Q9B8-F1
#
_cell.length_a   1.000
_cell.length_b   1.000
_cell.length_c   1.000
_cell.angle_alpha   90.00
_cell.angle_beta   90.00
_cell.angle_gamma   90.00
#
_symmetry.space_group_name_H-M   'P 1'
#
loop_
_entity.id
_entity.type
_entity.pdbx_description
1 polymer ?
#
loop_
_entity_poly.entity_id
_entity_poly.type
_entity_poly.pdbx_seq_one_letter_code
_entity_poly.pdbx_strand_id
1 'polypeptide(L)' 'MTKETITFRTEDKKRIALDEVAEALDRDRSFVLNQAIDNYLDIYNWQVGHIKEGRRQARKGEFVSASAWNKATRPR' A
#
# COMPACT_ATOMS: atom_id res chain seq x y z
N MET A 1 9.90 14.80 14.50
CA MET A 1 8.49 14.61 14.09
C MET A 1 7.61 14.86 15.30
N THR A 2 6.64 15.76 15.19
CA THR A 2 5.63 15.99 16.22
C THR A 2 4.57 14.90 16.16
N LYS A 3 4.15 14.36 17.31
CA LYS A 3 3.03 13.41 17.37
C LYS A 3 1.73 14.22 17.40
N GLU A 4 0.80 13.86 16.52
CA GLU A 4 -0.54 14.44 16.47
C GLU A 4 -1.58 13.41 16.90
N THR A 5 -2.62 13.87 17.58
CA THR A 5 -3.73 13.01 18.00
C THR A 5 -4.83 13.04 16.95
N ILE A 6 -5.20 11.87 16.44
CA ILE A 6 -6.28 11.70 15.48
C ILE A 6 -7.42 10.91 16.15
N THR A 7 -8.63 11.48 16.12
CA THR A 7 -9.85 10.78 16.54
C THR A 7 -10.55 10.24 15.31
N PHE A 8 -10.84 8.94 15.28
CA PHE A 8 -11.59 8.31 14.19
C PHE A 8 -12.71 7.42 14.71
N ARG A 9 -13.76 7.27 13.90
CA ARG A 9 -14.87 6.37 14.18
C ARG A 9 -14.61 5.02 13.53
N THR A 10 -14.93 3.94 14.24
CA THR A 10 -14.82 2.56 13.76
C THR A 10 -15.84 1.69 14.47
N GLU A 11 -16.10 0.51 13.91
CA GLU A 11 -16.94 -0.51 14.54
C GLU A 11 -16.26 -1.09 15.79
N ASP A 12 -17.04 -1.47 16.80
CA ASP A 12 -16.51 -2.04 18.04
C ASP A 12 -15.64 -3.27 17.76
N LYS A 13 -16.08 -4.13 16.83
CA LYS A 13 -15.42 -5.40 16.51
C LYS A 13 -14.02 -5.16 15.98
N LYS A 14 -13.85 -4.11 15.18
CA LYS A 14 -12.54 -3.72 14.65
C LYS A 14 -11.64 -3.16 15.75
N ARG A 15 -12.19 -2.39 16.69
CA ARG A 15 -11.45 -1.89 17.86
C ARG A 15 -10.96 -3.05 18.73
N ILE A 16 -11.82 -4.06 18.97
CA ILE A 16 -11.48 -5.26 19.75
C ILE A 16 -10.38 -6.06 19.05
N ALA A 17 -10.51 -6.34 17.75
CA ALA A 17 -9.48 -7.05 17.00
C ALA A 17 -8.12 -6.33 17.01
N LEU A 18 -8.11 -4.99 16.96
CA LEU A 18 -6.87 -4.21 17.11
C LEU A 18 -6.25 -4.34 18.50
N ASP A 19 -7.07 -4.46 19.55
CA ASP A 19 -6.59 -4.68 20.92
C ASP A 19 -5.93 -6.05 21.07
N GLU A 20 -6.55 -7.10 20.53
CA GLU A 20 -6.00 -8.46 20.54
C GLU A 20 -4.66 -8.54 19.81
N VAL A 21 -4.54 -7.87 18.65
CA VAL A 21 -3.27 -7.77 17.92
C VAL A 21 -2.22 -7.02 18.74
N ALA A 22 -2.60 -5.92 19.40
CA ALA A 22 -1.69 -5.14 20.22
C ALA A 22 -1.17 -5.96 21.42
N GLU A 23 -2.04 -6.70 22.09
CA GLU A 23 -1.69 -7.63 23.17
C GLU A 23 -0.73 -8.73 22.69
N ALA A 24 -1.04 -9.38 21.56
CA ALA A 24 -0.20 -10.43 21.01
C ALA A 24 1.21 -9.95 20.60
N LEU A 25 1.35 -8.66 20.29
CA LEU A 25 2.62 -8.04 19.92
C LEU A 25 3.35 -7.40 21.11
N ASP A 26 2.77 -7.41 22.31
CA ASP A 26 3.25 -6.66 23.49
C ASP A 26 3.47 -5.17 23.16
N ARG A 27 2.47 -4.56 22.51
CA ARG A 27 2.49 -3.15 22.07
C ARG A 27 1.18 -2.46 22.38
N ASP A 28 1.19 -1.12 22.31
CA ASP A 28 -0.03 -0.34 22.42
C ASP A 28 -0.81 -0.30 21.09
N ARG A 29 -2.10 0.04 21.18
CA ARG A 29 -2.98 0.17 20.02
C ARG A 29 -2.47 1.20 19.01
N SER A 30 -1.84 2.28 19.47
CA SER A 30 -1.31 3.32 18.59
C SER A 30 -0.19 2.78 17.71
N PHE A 31 0.67 1.91 18.23
CA PHE A 31 1.70 1.23 17.43
C PHE A 31 1.07 0.42 16.29
N VAL A 32 0.08 -0.42 16.60
CA VAL A 32 -0.62 -1.25 15.60
C VAL A 32 -1.32 -0.38 14.56
N LEU A 33 -1.98 0.69 14.99
CA LEU A 33 -2.66 1.63 14.09
C LEU A 33 -1.68 2.34 13.16
N ASN A 34 -0.55 2.83 13.67
CA ASN A 34 0.46 3.46 12.83
C ASN A 34 1.04 2.47 11.82
N GLN A 35 1.37 1.25 12.25
CA GLN A 35 1.86 0.21 11.34
C GLN A 35 0.85 -0.13 10.23
N ALA A 36 -0.45 -0.20 10.56
CA ALA A 36 -1.50 -0.42 9.57
C ALA A 36 -1.62 0.75 8.58
N ILE A 37 -1.49 1.99 9.07
CA ILE A 37 -1.51 3.20 8.24
C ILE A 37 -0.28 3.24 7.33
N ASP A 38 0.91 2.97 7.85
CA ASP A 38 2.16 2.95 7.07
C ASP A 38 2.06 1.93 5.93
N ASN A 39 1.63 0.71 6.23
CA ASN A 39 1.41 -0.34 5.22
C ASN A 39 0.40 0.09 4.15
N TYR A 40 -0.68 0.75 4.55
CA TYR A 40 -1.69 1.25 3.62
C TYR A 40 -1.10 2.35 2.73
N LEU A 41 -0.41 3.33 3.31
CA LEU A 41 0.21 4.42 2.57
C LEU A 41 1.26 3.90 1.59
N ASP A 42 2.08 2.92 1.97
CA ASP A 42 3.10 2.32 1.12
C ASP A 42 2.49 1.68 -0.14
N ILE A 43 1.41 0.92 0.01
CA ILE A 43 0.69 0.31 -1.11
C ILE A 43 0.22 1.38 -2.11
N TYR A 44 -0.42 2.44 -1.61
CA TYR A 44 -0.96 3.49 -2.46
C TYR A 44 0.12 4.38 -3.07
N ASN A 45 1.19 4.68 -2.32
CA ASN A 45 2.33 5.44 -2.83
C ASN A 45 3.01 4.71 -3.97
N TRP A 46 3.24 3.40 -3.81
CA TRP A 46 3.74 2.54 -4.87
C TRP A 46 2.83 2.57 -6.10
N GLN A 47 1.52 2.35 -5.92
CA GLN A 47 0.56 2.33 -7.02
C GLN A 47 0.51 3.66 -7.77
N VAL A 48 0.41 4.77 -7.05
CA VAL A 48 0.37 6.12 -7.63
C VAL A 48 1.68 6.43 -8.36
N GLY A 49 2.82 6.07 -7.78
CA GLY A 49 4.13 6.20 -8.42
C GLY A 49 4.21 5.46 -9.74
N HIS A 50 3.79 4.19 -9.75
CA HIS A 50 3.77 3.36 -10.96
C HIS A 50 2.82 3.88 -12.04
N ILE A 51 1.63 4.36 -11.67
CA ILE A 51 0.69 4.96 -12.63
C ILE A 51 1.30 6.22 -13.24
N LYS A 52 1.90 7.09 -12.43
CA LYS A 52 2.56 8.31 -12.93
C LYS A 52 3.69 7.98 -13.90
N GLU A 53 4.50 6.99 -13.57
CA GLU A 53 5.61 6.55 -14.40
C GLU A 53 5.13 5.90 -15.70
N GLY A 54 4.15 4.99 -15.65
CA GLY A 54 3.55 4.40 -16.86
C GLY A 54 2.95 5.45 -17.79
N ARG A 55 2.29 6.48 -17.24
CA ARG A 55 1.80 7.62 -18.05
C ARG A 55 2.94 8.42 -18.68
N ARG A 56 4.07 8.60 -17.99
CA ARG A 56 5.26 9.26 -18.54
C ARG A 56 5.85 8.46 -19.69
N GLN A 57 6.01 7.14 -19.51
CA GLN A 57 6.54 6.22 -20.52
C GLN A 57 5.64 6.20 -21.76
N ALA A 58 4.33 6.06 -21.58
CA ALA A 58 3.35 6.07 -22.66
C ALA A 58 3.39 7.38 -23.47
N ARG A 59 3.48 8.53 -22.80
CA ARG A 59 3.60 9.84 -23.47
C ARG A 59 4.88 10.00 -24.29
N LYS A 60 5.95 9.29 -23.92
CA LYS A 60 7.21 9.25 -24.66
C LYS A 60 7.29 8.12 -25.69
N GLY A 61 6.23 7.31 -25.82
CA GLY A 61 6.22 6.16 -26.72
C GLY A 61 7.15 5.02 -26.27
N GLU A 62 7.53 4.98 -24.99
CA GLU A 62 8.38 3.94 -24.39
C GLU A 62 7.58 2.62 -24.23
N PHE A 63 7.22 1.99 -25.34
CA PHE A 63 6.55 0.69 -25.39
C PHE A 63 7.51 -0.39 -25.90
N VAL A 64 7.34 -1.62 -25.42
CA VAL A 64 8.04 -2.77 -26.01
C VAL A 64 7.52 -3.07 -27.40
N SER A 65 8.37 -3.59 -28.28
CA SER A 65 7.95 -4.02 -29.61
C SER A 65 7.02 -5.23 -29.54
N ALA A 66 6.16 -5.39 -30.55
CA ALA A 66 5.27 -6.55 -30.66
C ALA A 66 6.05 -7.88 -30.66
N SER A 67 7.24 -7.93 -31.27
CA SER A 67 8.07 -9.14 -31.29
C SER A 67 8.60 -9.50 -29.90
N ALA A 68 9.00 -8.50 -29.09
CA ALA A 68 9.45 -8.71 -27.72
C ALA A 68 8.28 -9.18 -26.83
N TRP A 69 7.10 -8.57 -26.99
CA TRP A 69 5.88 -8.95 -26.28
C TRP A 69 5.48 -10.41 -26.56
N ASN A 70 5.45 -10.81 -27.84
CA ASN A 70 5.12 -12.17 -28.26
C ASN A 70 6.10 -13.21 -27.72
N LYS A 71 7.39 -12.87 -27.60
CA LYS A 71 8.38 -13.78 -27.00
C LYS A 71 8.13 -13.97 -25.50
N ALA A 72 7.75 -12.91 -24.78
CA ALA A 72 7.54 -12.94 -23.33
C ALA A 72 6.23 -13.63 -22.91
N THR A 73 5.22 -13.63 -23.78
CA THR A 73 3.86 -14.12 -23.45
C THR A 73 3.53 -15.48 -24.07
N ARG A 74 4.49 -16.15 -24.70
CA ARG A 74 4.28 -17.50 -25.25
C ARG A 74 4.01 -18.50 -24.11
N PRO A 75 2.90 -19.26 -24.17
CA PRO A 75 2.66 -20.34 -23.22
C PRO A 75 3.76 -21.40 -23.37
N ARG A 76 4.19 -21.96 -22.23
CA ARG A 76 5.20 -23.03 -22.16
C ARG A 76 4.68 -24.33 -22.76
#